data_AF-A0A1I2MZ58-F1
#
_entry.id   AF-A0A1I2MZ58-F1
#
_cell.length_a   1.000
_cell.length_b   1.000
_cell.length_c   1.000
_cell.angle_alpha   90.00
_cell.angle_beta   90.00
_cell.angle_gamma   90.00
#
_symmetry.space_group_name_H-M   'P 1'
#
loop_
_entity.id
_entity.type
_entity.pdbx_description
1 polymer ?
#
loop_
_entity_poly.entity_id
_entity_poly.type
_entity_poly.pdbx_seq_one_letter_code
_entity_poly.pdbx_strand_id
1 'polypeptide(L)'
;MTEGVALLTVFVLSAFTGYEVISKVSTTLHTPLMSGANAIHGVILIGAILVTGRARDAVELWVGLVAVFLATLNLVGGFVVTDRMLEMFRGRTPARSPRRHG
;
A
#
# COMPACT_ATOMS: atom_id res chain seq x y z
N MET A 1 27.13 6.89 15.95
CA MET A 1 26.05 5.98 16.37
C MET A 1 26.37 4.60 15.80
N THR A 2 26.20 3.52 16.56
CA THR A 2 26.32 2.17 15.98
C THR A 2 25.15 1.94 15.01
N GLU A 3 25.38 1.21 13.93
CA GLU A 3 24.38 0.97 12.88
C GLU A 3 23.06 0.43 13.45
N GLY A 4 23.14 -0.51 14.40
CA GLY A 4 21.96 -1.05 15.09
C GLY A 4 21.17 0.00 15.89
N VAL A 5 21.85 0.95 16.54
CA VAL A 5 21.17 2.06 17.24
C VAL A 5 20.50 3.00 16.25
N ALA A 6 21.08 3.21 15.07
CA ALA A 6 20.46 4.01 14.01
C ALA A 6 19.19 3.33 13.46
N LEU A 7 19.25 2.04 13.14
CA LEU A 7 18.08 1.28 12.66
C LEU A 7 16.96 1.20 13.71
N LEU A 8 17.32 0.99 14.98
CA LEU A 8 16.35 1.02 16.08
C LEU A 8 15.69 2.40 16.20
N THR A 9 16.47 3.47 16.07
CA THR A 9 15.96 4.85 16.09
C THR A 9 14.96 5.06 14.94
N VAL A 10 15.32 4.66 13.71
CA VAL A 10 14.43 4.75 12.55
C VAL A 10 13.15 3.94 12.78
N PHE A 11 13.26 2.71 13.28
CA PHE A 11 12.12 1.86 13.57
C PHE A 11 11.16 2.52 14.57
N VAL A 12 11.68 2.96 15.72
CA VAL A 12 10.86 3.60 16.77
C VAL A 12 10.21 4.89 16.26
N LEU A 13 10.98 5.78 15.63
CA LEU A 13 10.44 7.04 15.10
C LEU A 13 9.41 6.82 13.99
N SER A 14 9.60 5.82 13.13
CA SER A 14 8.63 5.45 12.09
C SER A 14 7.30 4.96 12.67
N ALA A 15 7.35 4.17 13.75
CA ALA A 15 6.14 3.71 14.44
C ALA A 15 5.36 4.86 15.07
N PHE A 16 6.05 5.78 15.77
CA PHE A 16 5.42 7.01 16.30
C PHE A 16 4.82 7.88 15.20
N THR A 17 5.55 8.04 14.08
CA THR A 17 5.07 8.81 12.93
C THR A 17 3.81 8.19 12.34
N GLY A 18 3.78 6.87 12.18
CA GLY A 18 2.59 6.15 11.72
C GLY A 18 1.38 6.36 12.63
N TYR A 19 1.57 6.24 13.95
CA TYR A 19 0.51 6.49 14.93
C TYR A 19 -0.04 7.93 14.84
N GLU A 20 0.85 8.92 14.81
CA GLU A 20 0.48 10.34 14.80
C GLU A 20 -0.24 10.77 13.50
N VAL A 21 0.10 10.14 12.37
CA VAL A 21 -0.56 10.39 11.09
C VAL A 21 -1.94 9.73 11.04
N ILE A 22 -2.05 8.46 11.47
CA ILE A 22 -3.31 7.70 11.42
C ILE A 22 -4.33 8.25 12.41
N SER A 23 -3.91 8.72 13.59
CA SER A 23 -4.81 9.27 14.62
C SER A 23 -5.59 10.53 14.18
N LYS A 24 -5.13 11.21 13.13
CA LYS A 24 -5.71 12.46 12.62
C LYS A 24 -6.56 12.29 11.36
N VAL A 25 -6.76 11.06 10.89
CA VAL A 25 -7.57 10.81 9.70
C VAL A 25 -9.06 10.95 10.01
N SER A 26 -9.87 11.42 9.05
CA SER A 26 -11.34 11.42 9.18
C SER A 26 -11.91 10.01 9.16
N THR A 27 -12.99 9.77 9.91
CA THR A 27 -13.68 8.46 9.98
C THR A 27 -14.17 7.97 8.62
N THR A 28 -14.52 8.87 7.70
CA THR A 28 -14.94 8.51 6.33
C THR A 28 -13.81 7.86 5.53
N LEU A 29 -12.55 8.12 5.90
CA LEU A 29 -11.37 7.62 5.21
C LEU A 29 -10.77 6.37 5.86
N HIS A 30 -11.31 5.83 6.96
CA HIS A 30 -10.73 4.65 7.62
C HIS A 30 -10.66 3.43 6.70
N THR A 31 -11.72 3.18 5.92
CA THR A 31 -11.76 2.04 4.99
C THR A 31 -10.81 2.22 3.80
N PRO A 32 -10.80 3.37 3.09
CA PRO A 32 -9.75 3.67 2.10
C PRO A 32 -8.33 3.62 2.67
N LEU A 33 -8.12 4.11 3.90
CA LEU A 33 -6.82 4.11 4.57
C LEU A 33 -6.36 2.69 4.89
N MET A 34 -7.25 1.83 5.37
CA MET A 34 -6.96 0.42 5.62
C MET A 34 -6.52 -0.29 4.32
N SER A 35 -7.22 -0.03 3.21
CA SER A 35 -6.83 -0.53 1.89
C SER A 35 -5.48 0.03 1.44
N GLY A 36 -5.26 1.33 1.62
CA GLY A 36 -4.00 2.00 1.28
C GLY A 36 -2.80 1.45 2.05
N ALA A 37 -2.95 1.20 3.35
CA ALA A 37 -1.91 0.58 4.18
C ALA A 37 -1.57 -0.84 3.69
N ASN A 38 -2.57 -1.62 3.25
CA ASN A 38 -2.34 -2.92 2.62
C ASN A 38 -1.56 -2.80 1.30
N ALA A 39 -1.84 -1.79 0.47
CA ALA A 39 -1.09 -1.53 -0.76
C ALA A 39 0.37 -1.16 -0.49
N ILE A 40 0.63 -0.31 0.52
CA ILE A 40 1.98 0.15 0.89
C ILE A 40 2.84 -1.00 1.43
N HIS A 41 2.25 -1.90 2.22
CA HIS A 41 2.92 -3.12 2.68
C HIS A 41 3.41 -4.00 1.51
N GLY A 42 2.87 -3.84 0.30
CA GLY A 42 3.39 -4.47 -0.93
C GLY A 42 4.89 -4.22 -1.21
N VAL A 43 5.56 -3.32 -0.48
CA VAL A 43 7.04 -3.17 -0.47
C VAL A 43 7.78 -4.49 -0.23
N ILE A 44 7.14 -5.51 0.37
CA ILE A 44 7.66 -6.88 0.46
C ILE A 44 8.14 -7.45 -0.88
N LEU A 45 7.62 -6.94 -2.01
CA LEU A 45 8.07 -7.30 -3.35
C LEU A 45 9.57 -7.07 -3.55
N ILE A 46 10.13 -6.00 -2.98
CA ILE A 46 11.57 -5.71 -3.05
C ILE A 46 12.36 -6.81 -2.36
N GLY A 47 11.92 -7.22 -1.16
CA GLY A 47 12.53 -8.33 -0.42
C GLY A 47 12.43 -9.64 -1.18
N ALA A 48 11.26 -9.96 -1.74
CA ALA A 48 11.04 -11.16 -2.53
C ALA A 48 11.97 -11.22 -3.76
N ILE A 49 12.13 -10.12 -4.50
CA ILE A 49 13.05 -10.05 -5.65
C ILE A 49 14.51 -10.24 -5.20
N LEU A 50 14.92 -9.58 -4.12
CA LEU A 50 16.29 -9.68 -3.60
C LEU A 50 16.64 -11.09 -3.12
N VAL A 51 15.70 -11.79 -2.46
CA VAL A 51 15.89 -13.17 -2.01
C VAL A 51 15.89 -14.13 -3.21
N THR A 52 14.91 -14.00 -4.10
CA THR A 52 14.81 -14.85 -5.30
C THR A 52 16.04 -14.72 -6.20
N GLY A 53 16.58 -13.50 -6.36
CA GLY A 53 17.80 -13.26 -7.13
C GLY A 53 19.07 -13.90 -6.55
N ARG A 54 19.00 -14.45 -5.33
CA ARG A 54 20.09 -15.18 -4.67
C ARG A 54 19.82 -16.68 -4.53
N ALA A 55 18.76 -17.20 -5.15
CA ALA A 55 18.40 -18.61 -5.09
C ALA A 55 19.54 -19.50 -5.63
N ARG A 56 19.85 -20.57 -4.90
CA ARG A 56 20.95 -21.50 -5.17
C ARG A 56 20.50 -22.83 -5.74
N ASP A 57 19.24 -23.18 -5.54
CA ASP A 57 18.63 -24.40 -6.05
C ASP A 57 17.23 -24.16 -6.62
N ALA A 58 16.67 -25.20 -7.23
CA ALA A 58 15.36 -25.12 -7.86
C ALA A 58 14.23 -24.87 -6.86
N VAL A 59 14.36 -25.33 -5.61
CA VAL A 59 13.33 -25.15 -4.59
C VAL A 59 13.27 -23.69 -4.16
N GLU A 60 14.42 -23.09 -3.85
CA GLU A 60 14.55 -21.67 -3.53
C GLU A 60 14.03 -20.79 -4.68
N LEU A 61 14.33 -21.15 -5.93
CA LEU A 61 13.86 -20.42 -7.11
C LEU A 61 12.34 -20.49 -7.25
N TRP A 62 11.73 -21.67 -7.09
CA TRP A 62 10.28 -21.83 -7.20
C TRP A 62 9.53 -21.13 -6.07
N VAL A 63 10.02 -21.24 -4.83
CA VAL A 63 9.45 -20.52 -3.68
C VAL A 63 9.57 -19.01 -3.88
N GLY A 64 10.74 -18.54 -4.33
CA GLY A 64 10.98 -17.13 -4.64
C GLY A 64 10.07 -16.61 -5.75
N LEU A 65 9.88 -17.38 -6.82
CA LEU A 65 8.97 -17.03 -7.91
C LEU A 65 7.52 -16.86 -7.42
N VAL A 66 7.03 -17.80 -6.59
CA VAL A 66 5.70 -17.70 -5.98
C VAL A 66 5.63 -16.49 -5.05
N ALA A 67 6.66 -16.22 -4.26
CA ALA A 67 6.71 -15.06 -3.38
C ALA A 67 6.64 -13.74 -4.15
N VAL A 68 7.39 -13.60 -5.26
CA VAL A 68 7.35 -12.43 -6.14
C VAL A 68 5.97 -12.27 -6.77
N PHE A 69 5.37 -13.36 -7.24
CA PHE A 69 4.02 -13.34 -7.82
C PHE A 69 2.97 -12.85 -6.81
N LEU A 70 2.95 -13.44 -5.61
CA LEU A 70 2.00 -13.07 -4.56
C LEU A 70 2.23 -11.63 -4.06
N ALA A 71 3.48 -11.21 -3.90
CA ALA A 71 3.82 -9.84 -3.52
C ALA A 71 3.36 -8.83 -4.59
N THR A 72 3.50 -9.18 -5.87
CA THR A 72 2.99 -8.35 -6.98
C THR A 72 1.48 -8.23 -6.94
N LEU A 73 0.75 -9.33 -6.70
CA LEU A 73 -0.71 -9.30 -6.56
C LEU A 73 -1.16 -8.44 -5.37
N ASN A 74 -0.48 -8.53 -4.22
CA ASN A 74 -0.80 -7.71 -3.05
C ASN A 74 -0.57 -6.22 -3.34
N LEU A 75 0.56 -5.87 -3.96
CA LEU A 75 0.90 -4.50 -4.35
C LEU A 75 -0.12 -3.93 -5.34
N VAL A 76 -0.29 -4.58 -6.49
CA VAL A 76 -1.15 -4.09 -7.58
C VAL A 76 -2.62 -4.10 -7.15
N GLY A 77 -3.09 -5.21 -6.57
CA GLY A 77 -4.46 -5.34 -6.09
C GLY A 77 -4.78 -4.31 -5.00
N GLY A 78 -3.86 -4.08 -4.07
CA GLY A 78 -4.01 -3.05 -3.05
C GLY A 78 -4.18 -1.65 -3.64
N PHE A 79 -3.36 -1.27 -4.62
CA PHE A 79 -3.47 0.06 -5.25
C PHE A 79 -4.74 0.20 -6.10
N VAL A 80 -5.14 -0.83 -6.84
CA VAL A 80 -6.38 -0.81 -7.64
C VAL A 80 -7.60 -0.65 -6.74
N VAL A 81 -7.70 -1.43 -5.65
CA VAL A 81 -8.83 -1.34 -4.72
C VAL A 81 -8.86 0.02 -4.02
N THR A 82 -7.70 0.53 -3.59
CA THR A 82 -7.60 1.85 -2.95
C THR A 82 -8.03 2.97 -3.89
N ASP A 83 -7.61 2.93 -5.16
CA ASP A 83 -8.03 3.92 -6.16
C ASP A 83 -9.55 3.92 -6.36
N ARG A 84 -10.17 2.74 -6.49
CA ARG A 84 -11.64 2.60 -6.58
C ARG A 84 -12.35 3.14 -5.35
N MET A 85 -11.78 2.95 -4.16
CA MET A 85 -12.33 3.52 -2.94
C MET A 85 -12.24 5.04 -2.91
N LEU A 86 -11.13 5.60 -3.39
CA LEU A 86 -10.91 7.05 -3.43
C LEU A 86 -11.72 7.74 -4.54
N GLU A 87 -12.03 7.06 -5.64
CA GLU A 87 -12.92 7.56 -6.69
C GLU A 87 -14.30 7.93 -6.15
N MET A 88 -14.79 7.25 -5.10
CA MET A 88 -16.08 7.54 -4.46
C MET A 88 -16.15 8.92 -3.80
N PHE A 89 -14.99 9.55 -3.53
CA PHE A 89 -14.90 10.91 -2.99
C PHE A 89 -14.81 11.99 -4.07
N ARG A 90 -14.61 11.60 -5.34
CA ARG A 90 -14.69 12.55 -6.46
C ARG A 90 -16.16 12.88 -6.68
N GLY A 91 -16.55 14.11 -6.35
CA GLY A 91 -17.94 14.57 -6.50
C GLY A 91 -18.46 14.30 -7.92
N ARG A 92 -19.69 13.77 -8.03
CA ARG A 92 -20.37 13.62 -9.32
C ARG A 92 -20.44 15.00 -9.97
N THR A 93 -19.80 15.17 -11.12
CA THR A 93 -20.01 16.35 -11.96
C THR A 93 -21.52 16.48 -12.17
N PRO A 94 -22.16 17.59 -11.75
CA PRO A 94 -23.60 17.70 -11.86
C PRO A 94 -23.96 17.65 -13.35
N ALA A 95 -24.76 16.65 -13.73
CA ALA A 95 -25.33 16.57 -15.06
C ALA A 95 -26.07 17.89 -15.31
N ARG A 96 -25.70 18.61 -16.39
CA ARG A 96 -26.38 19.86 -16.79
C ARG A 96 -27.89 19.60 -16.82
N SER A 97 -28.61 20.24 -15.91
CA SER A 97 -30.08 20.25 -15.93
C SER A 97 -30.55 20.78 -17.29
N PRO A 98 -31.45 20.07 -18.01
CA PRO A 98 -32.02 20.59 -19.25
C PRO A 98 -32.79 21.87 -18.92
N ARG A 99 -32.40 22.98 -19.53
CA ARG A 99 -33.14 24.24 -19.45
C ARG A 99 -34.57 23.98 -19.91
N ARG A 100 -35.53 24.04 -18.98
CA ARG A 100 -36.96 24.16 -19.32
C ARG A 100 -37.13 25.49 -20.07
N HIS A 101 -37.44 25.40 -21.36
CA HIS A 101 -38.09 26.49 -22.08
C HIS A 101 -39.58 26.47 -21.75
N GLY A 102 -40.10 27.66 -21.45
CA GLY A 102 -41.49 27.91 -21.09
C GLY A 102 -42.41 27.96 -22.30
#